data_AF-A0A4U8UJJ0-F1
#
_entry.id   AF-A0A4U8UJJ0-F1
#
_cell.length_a   1.000
_cell.length_b   1.000
_cell.length_c   1.000
_cell.angle_alpha   90.00
_cell.angle_beta   90.00
_cell.angle_gamma   90.00
#
_symmetry.space_group_name_H-M   'P 1'
#
loop_
_entity.id
_entity.type
_entity.pdbx_description
1 polymer ?
#
loop_
_entity_poly.entity_id
_entity_poly.type
_entity_poly.pdbx_seq_one_letter_code
_entity_poly.pdbx_strand_id
1 'polypeptide(L)'
;MRSLRDSALITLLTDPKNHYEDMFPKGHFYRILCNNFSTSYRRLYTAFDLIETNIPVDKIQLHPNGAIDLLDLMNKLKKKLSIQQFMILVIYTGVGVNAKAKNNIFFQKMSEEKRFKMFRMARKMAKQGDHFLMSALEILYDEKLDANSEKTRASVQKAIELDSFSTLKDFLKNLENATRESINALFADLPCKPSKKIGNLIRCFIESQQ
;
A
#
# COMPACT_ATOMS: atom_id res chain seq x y z
N MET A 1 3.97 -9.89 -23.75
CA MET A 1 5.20 -10.70 -23.63
C MET A 1 6.18 -9.90 -22.78
N ARG A 2 6.86 -10.50 -21.78
CA ARG A 2 7.80 -9.79 -20.88
C ARG A 2 9.15 -9.58 -21.60
N SER A 3 9.81 -8.44 -21.41
CA SER A 3 11.12 -8.19 -22.02
C SER A 3 12.22 -9.01 -21.33
N LEU A 4 13.30 -9.34 -22.05
CA LEU A 4 14.49 -10.02 -21.49
C LEU A 4 15.07 -9.25 -20.31
N ARG A 5 15.09 -7.92 -20.41
CA ARG A 5 15.56 -7.02 -19.33
C ARG A 5 14.72 -7.20 -18.07
N ASP A 6 13.40 -7.19 -18.19
CA ASP A 6 12.51 -7.30 -17.02
C ASP A 6 12.63 -8.70 -16.40
N SER A 7 12.77 -9.75 -17.21
CA SER A 7 13.02 -11.11 -16.73
C SER A 7 14.34 -11.21 -15.96
N ALA A 8 15.42 -10.62 -16.49
CA ALA A 8 16.73 -10.61 -15.83
C ALA A 8 16.67 -9.85 -14.50
N LEU A 9 16.02 -8.68 -14.47
CA LEU A 9 15.89 -7.86 -13.28
C LEU A 9 15.08 -8.56 -12.18
N ILE A 10 13.95 -9.15 -12.54
CA ILE A 10 13.12 -9.90 -11.61
C ILE A 10 13.92 -11.07 -11.03
N THR A 11 14.55 -11.88 -11.89
CA THR A 11 15.33 -13.05 -11.47
C THR A 11 16.46 -12.65 -10.52
N LEU A 12 17.20 -11.59 -10.86
CA LEU A 12 18.29 -11.06 -10.04
C LEU A 12 17.80 -10.68 -8.64
N LEU A 13 16.63 -10.03 -8.52
CA LEU A 13 16.18 -9.42 -7.26
C LEU A 13 15.22 -10.29 -6.45
N THR A 14 14.71 -11.37 -7.02
CA THR A 14 13.93 -12.36 -6.26
C THR A 14 14.80 -13.43 -5.60
N ASP A 15 16.08 -13.52 -5.96
CA ASP A 15 17.05 -14.36 -5.27
C ASP A 15 17.73 -13.55 -4.14
N PRO A 16 17.53 -13.94 -2.86
CA PRO A 16 18.06 -13.20 -1.72
C PRO A 16 19.59 -13.21 -1.61
N LYS A 17 20.30 -14.05 -2.39
CA LYS A 17 21.77 -14.10 -2.41
C LYS A 17 22.41 -13.04 -3.29
N ASN A 18 21.63 -12.32 -4.09
CA ASN A 18 22.16 -11.36 -5.04
C ASN A 18 22.28 -9.96 -4.42
N HIS A 19 23.51 -9.48 -4.32
CA HIS A 19 23.85 -8.12 -3.89
C HIS A 19 24.09 -7.23 -5.13
N TYR A 20 23.01 -6.80 -5.79
CA TYR A 20 23.11 -5.97 -7.00
C TYR A 20 23.78 -4.61 -6.73
N GLU A 21 23.78 -4.14 -5.48
CA GLU A 21 24.47 -2.93 -5.04
C GLU A 21 25.98 -3.00 -5.23
N ASP A 22 26.56 -4.20 -5.20
CA ASP A 22 27.98 -4.47 -5.43
C ASP A 22 28.30 -4.56 -6.92
N MET A 23 27.30 -4.91 -7.74
CA MET A 23 27.42 -5.06 -9.18
C MET A 23 27.28 -3.73 -9.93
N PHE A 24 26.48 -2.79 -9.41
CA PHE A 24 26.19 -1.52 -10.08
C PHE A 24 26.47 -0.30 -9.19
N PRO A 25 27.25 0.68 -9.64
CA PRO A 25 27.58 1.86 -8.84
C PRO A 25 26.38 2.79 -8.62
N LYS A 26 26.47 3.66 -7.60
CA LYS A 26 25.43 4.67 -7.31
C LYS A 26 25.22 5.58 -8.53
N GLY A 27 23.95 5.86 -8.84
CA GLY A 27 23.57 6.66 -10.02
C GLY A 27 23.52 5.86 -11.34
N HIS A 28 24.01 4.62 -11.38
CA HIS A 28 23.93 3.77 -12.57
C HIS A 28 22.47 3.46 -12.93
N PHE A 29 22.13 3.51 -14.21
CA PHE A 29 20.78 3.24 -14.71
C PHE A 29 20.22 1.90 -14.20
N TYR A 30 20.97 0.80 -14.32
CA TYR A 30 20.53 -0.50 -13.81
C TYR A 30 20.36 -0.53 -12.28
N ARG A 31 21.17 0.21 -11.52
CA ARG A 31 20.97 0.33 -10.06
C ARG A 31 19.67 1.04 -9.74
N ILE A 32 19.33 2.08 -10.50
CA ILE A 32 18.05 2.80 -10.35
C ILE A 32 16.88 1.85 -10.60
N LEU A 33 16.93 1.05 -11.67
CA LEU A 33 15.89 0.06 -11.96
C LEU A 33 15.76 -0.97 -10.83
N CYS A 34 16.88 -1.47 -10.32
CA CYS A 34 16.88 -2.45 -9.23
C CYS A 34 16.34 -1.85 -7.92
N ASN A 35 16.77 -0.64 -7.56
CA ASN A 35 16.25 0.07 -6.38
C ASN A 35 14.72 0.25 -6.47
N ASN A 36 14.21 0.63 -7.64
CA ASN A 36 12.78 0.82 -7.87
C ASN A 36 12.01 -0.49 -7.74
N PHE A 37 12.52 -1.58 -8.33
CA PHE A 37 11.94 -2.91 -8.17
C PHE A 37 11.94 -3.36 -6.71
N SER A 38 13.08 -3.32 -6.03
CA SER A 38 13.23 -3.75 -4.63
C SER A 38 12.27 -2.97 -3.73
N THR A 39 12.12 -1.67 -3.97
CA THR A 39 11.16 -0.83 -3.24
C THR A 39 9.71 -1.27 -3.49
N SER A 40 9.31 -1.47 -4.75
CA SER A 40 7.97 -1.97 -5.09
C SER A 40 7.70 -3.38 -4.55
N TYR A 41 8.70 -4.27 -4.63
CA TYR A 41 8.61 -5.67 -4.22
C TYR A 41 8.48 -5.79 -2.70
N ARG A 42 9.24 -5.00 -1.93
CA ARG A 42 9.13 -4.95 -0.47
C ARG A 42 7.73 -4.56 0.00
N ARG A 43 7.13 -3.55 -0.63
CA ARG A 43 5.75 -3.11 -0.32
C ARG A 43 4.74 -4.21 -0.62
N LEU A 44 4.94 -4.91 -1.73
CA LEU A 44 4.11 -6.04 -2.12
C LEU A 44 4.25 -7.21 -1.15
N TYR A 45 5.48 -7.49 -0.68
CA TYR A 45 5.77 -8.53 0.30
C TYR A 45 4.98 -8.35 1.58
N THR A 46 4.94 -7.14 2.16
CA THR A 46 4.11 -6.86 3.34
C THR A 46 2.64 -7.26 3.13
N ALA A 47 2.07 -6.95 1.96
CA ALA A 47 0.68 -7.26 1.67
C ALA A 47 0.44 -8.77 1.45
N PHE A 48 1.40 -9.47 0.85
CA PHE A 48 1.34 -10.90 0.54
C PHE A 48 1.58 -11.79 1.77
N ASP A 49 2.48 -11.38 2.66
CA ASP A 49 2.71 -12.01 3.95
C ASP A 49 1.42 -12.04 4.79
N LEU A 50 0.68 -10.93 4.82
CA LEU A 50 -0.59 -10.82 5.55
C LEU A 50 -1.72 -11.72 5.02
N ILE A 51 -1.71 -12.04 3.73
CA ILE A 51 -2.69 -12.94 3.13
C ILE A 51 -2.17 -14.38 3.04
N GLU A 52 -1.02 -14.65 3.67
CA GLU A 52 -0.36 -15.94 3.78
C GLU A 52 -0.20 -16.60 2.40
N THR A 53 0.27 -15.84 1.40
CA THR A 53 0.48 -16.35 0.05
C THR A 53 1.75 -15.82 -0.61
N ASN A 54 2.25 -16.58 -1.58
CA ASN A 54 3.44 -16.21 -2.32
C ASN A 54 3.13 -15.19 -3.42
N ILE A 55 4.06 -14.25 -3.62
CA ILE A 55 4.00 -13.32 -4.75
C ILE A 55 4.17 -14.13 -6.06
N PRO A 56 3.23 -14.07 -7.02
CA PRO A 56 3.37 -14.77 -8.30
C PRO A 56 4.32 -13.99 -9.21
N VAL A 57 5.61 -14.26 -9.05
CA VAL A 57 6.73 -13.61 -9.76
C VAL A 57 6.56 -13.70 -11.28
N ASP A 58 5.97 -14.78 -11.80
CA ASP A 58 5.65 -15.01 -13.21
C ASP A 58 4.66 -13.98 -13.78
N LYS A 59 3.84 -13.35 -12.93
CA LYS A 59 2.83 -12.38 -13.36
C LYS A 59 3.28 -10.93 -13.33
N ILE A 60 4.38 -10.64 -12.63
CA ILE A 60 4.92 -9.29 -12.46
C ILE A 60 5.22 -8.66 -13.83
N GLN A 61 4.75 -7.44 -14.04
CA GLN A 61 5.20 -6.59 -15.13
C GLN A 61 5.85 -5.35 -14.52
N LEU A 62 6.80 -4.77 -15.25
CA LEU A 62 7.53 -3.59 -14.81
C LEU A 62 7.18 -2.40 -15.69
N HIS A 63 7.11 -1.23 -15.08
CA HIS A 63 7.18 0.03 -15.79
C HIS A 63 8.59 0.25 -16.37
N PRO A 64 8.76 1.20 -17.32
CA PRO A 64 10.08 1.50 -17.89
C PRO A 64 11.15 1.90 -16.86
N ASN A 65 10.74 2.39 -15.69
CA ASN A 65 11.61 2.76 -14.58
C ASN A 65 11.96 1.58 -13.63
N GLY A 66 11.51 0.36 -13.92
CA GLY A 66 11.80 -0.83 -13.12
C GLY A 66 10.85 -1.08 -11.93
N ALA A 67 9.94 -0.16 -11.63
CA ALA A 67 8.91 -0.38 -10.60
C ALA A 67 7.88 -1.41 -11.09
N ILE A 68 7.29 -2.16 -10.15
CA ILE A 68 6.22 -3.12 -10.46
C ILE A 68 4.96 -2.38 -10.89
N ASP A 69 4.36 -2.78 -12.02
CA ASP A 69 3.03 -2.36 -12.42
C ASP A 69 1.98 -3.05 -11.53
N LEU A 70 1.68 -2.40 -10.40
CA LEU A 70 0.73 -2.91 -9.43
C LEU A 70 -0.69 -2.99 -10.00
N LEU A 71 -1.07 -2.13 -10.94
CA LEU A 71 -2.43 -2.16 -11.51
C LEU A 71 -2.63 -3.38 -12.38
N ASP A 72 -1.68 -3.66 -13.28
CA ASP A 72 -1.66 -4.87 -14.09
C ASP A 72 -1.63 -6.13 -13.21
N LEU A 73 -0.77 -6.15 -12.20
CA LEU A 73 -0.69 -7.28 -11.26
C LEU A 73 -2.04 -7.51 -10.56
N MET A 74 -2.65 -6.46 -10.00
CA MET A 74 -3.94 -6.57 -9.32
C MET A 74 -5.05 -7.08 -10.25
N ASN A 75 -5.08 -6.64 -11.50
CA ASN A 75 -6.03 -7.14 -12.50
C ASN A 75 -5.88 -8.63 -12.77
N LYS A 76 -4.64 -9.14 -12.85
CA LYS A 76 -4.35 -10.58 -13.02
C LYS A 76 -4.65 -11.43 -11.78
N LEU A 77 -4.68 -10.82 -10.59
CA LEU A 77 -4.94 -11.51 -9.33
C LEU A 77 -6.41 -11.54 -8.95
N LYS A 78 -7.19 -10.56 -9.41
CA LYS A 78 -8.61 -10.39 -9.05
C LYS A 78 -9.48 -11.65 -9.17
N LYS A 79 -9.20 -12.52 -10.16
CA LYS A 79 -9.96 -13.77 -10.36
C LYS A 79 -9.38 -15.00 -9.64
N LYS A 80 -8.14 -14.93 -9.15
CA LYS A 80 -7.46 -16.07 -8.51
C LYS A 80 -7.49 -16.00 -6.98
N LEU A 81 -7.52 -14.80 -6.42
CA LEU A 81 -7.57 -14.60 -4.98
C LEU A 81 -9.00 -14.68 -4.47
N SER A 82 -9.15 -15.12 -3.22
CA SER A 82 -10.42 -14.94 -2.53
C SER A 82 -10.73 -13.44 -2.38
N ILE A 83 -12.01 -13.11 -2.27
CA ILE A 83 -12.44 -11.71 -2.17
C ILE A 83 -11.82 -10.96 -0.98
N GLN A 84 -11.60 -11.68 0.14
CA GLN A 84 -10.95 -11.14 1.33
C GLN A 84 -9.48 -10.81 1.05
N GLN A 85 -8.73 -11.74 0.46
CA GLN A 85 -7.31 -11.52 0.11
C GLN A 85 -7.17 -10.38 -0.90
N PHE A 86 -8.04 -10.34 -1.91
CA PHE A 86 -8.04 -9.24 -2.88
C PHE A 86 -8.31 -7.88 -2.21
N MET A 87 -9.25 -7.82 -1.27
CA MET A 87 -9.55 -6.60 -0.52
C MET A 87 -8.35 -6.12 0.31
N ILE A 88 -7.65 -7.03 1.00
CA ILE A 88 -6.44 -6.71 1.77
C ILE A 88 -5.36 -6.15 0.84
N LEU A 89 -5.11 -6.80 -0.30
CA LEU A 89 -4.14 -6.29 -1.27
C LEU A 89 -4.50 -4.90 -1.80
N VAL A 90 -5.77 -4.64 -2.09
CA VAL A 90 -6.24 -3.32 -2.54
C VAL A 90 -5.98 -2.24 -1.48
N ILE A 91 -6.21 -2.55 -0.20
CA ILE A 91 -5.97 -1.62 0.92
C ILE A 91 -4.47 -1.34 1.08
N TYR A 92 -3.63 -2.39 1.07
CA TYR A 92 -2.19 -2.25 1.30
C TYR A 92 -1.44 -1.64 0.11
N THR A 93 -1.81 -1.99 -1.11
CA THR A 93 -1.18 -1.41 -2.31
C THR A 93 -1.76 -0.05 -2.67
N GLY A 94 -3.00 0.23 -2.27
CA GLY A 94 -3.70 1.46 -2.63
C GLY A 94 -4.02 1.56 -4.13
N VAL A 95 -4.00 0.46 -4.87
CA VAL A 95 -4.19 0.40 -6.33
C VAL A 95 -5.38 -0.49 -6.70
N GLY A 96 -6.01 -0.18 -7.84
CA GLY A 96 -6.95 -1.06 -8.52
C GLY A 96 -8.44 -0.80 -8.20
N VAL A 97 -8.76 -0.14 -7.09
CA VAL A 97 -10.16 0.07 -6.68
C VAL A 97 -10.34 1.40 -5.93
N ASN A 98 -11.36 2.18 -6.29
CA ASN A 98 -11.74 3.40 -5.55
C ASN A 98 -12.61 3.07 -4.32
N ALA A 99 -12.85 4.04 -3.44
CA ALA A 99 -13.63 3.86 -2.21
C ALA A 99 -15.01 3.22 -2.45
N LYS A 100 -15.77 3.68 -3.46
CA LYS A 100 -17.10 3.12 -3.80
C LYS A 100 -17.02 1.63 -4.15
N ALA A 101 -16.02 1.23 -4.92
CA ALA A 101 -15.86 -0.16 -5.30
C ALA A 101 -15.28 -1.01 -4.14
N LYS A 102 -14.48 -0.45 -3.24
CA LYS A 102 -14.10 -1.10 -1.96
C LYS A 102 -15.34 -1.39 -1.11
N ASN A 103 -16.23 -0.41 -0.93
CA ASN A 103 -17.49 -0.58 -0.21
C ASN A 103 -18.39 -1.65 -0.84
N ASN A 104 -18.54 -1.66 -2.16
CA ASN A 104 -19.31 -2.71 -2.86
C ASN A 104 -18.71 -4.11 -2.61
N ILE A 105 -17.39 -4.26 -2.79
CA ILE A 105 -16.70 -5.53 -2.53
C ILE A 105 -16.95 -5.99 -1.09
N PHE A 106 -16.81 -5.08 -0.13
CA PHE A 106 -16.89 -5.39 1.29
C PHE A 106 -18.32 -5.69 1.76
N PHE A 107 -19.31 -4.88 1.38
CA PHE A 107 -20.68 -5.06 1.87
C PHE A 107 -21.54 -6.00 1.04
N GLN A 108 -21.38 -6.00 -0.29
CA GLN A 108 -22.28 -6.71 -1.20
C GLN A 108 -21.73 -8.06 -1.66
N LYS A 109 -20.41 -8.21 -1.75
CA LYS A 109 -19.78 -9.42 -2.32
C LYS A 109 -19.09 -10.30 -1.30
N MET A 110 -18.71 -9.75 -0.15
CA MET A 110 -18.08 -10.50 0.92
C MET A 110 -19.14 -10.96 1.92
N SER A 111 -19.12 -12.25 2.27
CA SER A 111 -20.00 -12.79 3.31
C SER A 111 -19.65 -12.20 4.67
N GLU A 112 -20.62 -12.18 5.58
CA GLU A 112 -20.42 -11.68 6.94
C GLU A 112 -19.29 -12.41 7.68
N GLU A 113 -19.21 -13.74 7.54
CA GLU A 113 -18.11 -14.53 8.10
C GLU A 113 -16.73 -14.04 7.62
N LYS A 114 -16.60 -13.72 6.33
CA LYS A 114 -15.34 -13.22 5.75
C LYS A 114 -15.02 -11.80 6.24
N ARG A 115 -16.04 -10.93 6.37
CA ARG A 115 -15.88 -9.61 6.98
C ARG A 115 -15.40 -9.72 8.43
N PHE A 116 -16.03 -10.61 9.21
CA PHE A 116 -15.66 -10.84 10.61
C PHE A 116 -14.23 -11.38 10.76
N LYS A 117 -13.82 -12.32 9.89
CA LYS A 117 -12.43 -12.80 9.83
C LYS A 117 -11.45 -11.65 9.55
N MET A 118 -11.77 -10.78 8.61
CA MET A 118 -10.94 -9.62 8.28
C MET A 118 -10.83 -8.63 9.44
N PHE A 119 -11.92 -8.35 10.16
CA PHE A 119 -11.88 -7.54 11.39
C PHE A 119 -11.07 -8.18 12.50
N ARG A 120 -11.22 -9.49 12.73
CA ARG A 120 -10.44 -10.20 13.74
C ARG A 120 -8.95 -10.12 13.46
N MET A 121 -8.57 -10.25 12.18
CA MET A 121 -7.19 -10.07 11.72
C MET A 121 -6.71 -8.63 11.97
N ALA A 122 -7.47 -7.62 11.53
CA ALA A 122 -7.14 -6.22 11.75
C ALA A 122 -6.98 -5.87 13.24
N ARG A 123 -7.85 -6.40 14.10
CA ARG A 123 -7.75 -6.21 15.56
C ARG A 123 -6.52 -6.89 16.16
N LYS A 124 -6.12 -8.06 15.64
CA LYS A 124 -4.88 -8.73 16.08
C LYS A 124 -3.66 -7.88 15.70
N MET A 125 -3.63 -7.32 14.50
CA MET A 125 -2.55 -6.44 14.04
C MET A 125 -2.51 -5.13 14.84
N ALA A 126 -3.67 -4.53 15.12
CA ALA A 126 -3.76 -3.32 15.93
C ALA A 126 -3.24 -3.53 17.36
N LYS A 127 -3.40 -4.74 17.94
CA LYS A 127 -2.78 -5.09 19.23
C LYS A 127 -1.25 -5.17 19.17
N GLN A 128 -0.69 -5.33 17.98
CA GLN A 128 0.75 -5.34 17.73
C GLN A 128 1.26 -3.96 17.26
N GLY A 129 0.40 -2.93 17.26
CA GLY A 129 0.74 -1.57 16.84
C GLY A 129 0.50 -1.25 15.36
N ASP A 130 0.13 -2.23 14.52
CA ASP A 130 -0.26 -1.97 13.14
C ASP A 130 -1.78 -1.68 13.04
N HIS A 131 -2.12 -0.40 13.07
CA HIS A 131 -3.49 0.09 12.96
C HIS A 131 -3.99 0.25 11.53
N PHE A 132 -3.14 0.05 10.51
CA PHE A 132 -3.42 0.45 9.15
C PHE A 132 -4.67 -0.24 8.56
N LEU A 133 -4.75 -1.56 8.70
CA LEU A 133 -5.92 -2.30 8.22
C LEU A 133 -7.18 -1.97 9.02
N MET A 134 -7.05 -1.75 10.33
CA MET A 134 -8.19 -1.42 11.19
C MET A 134 -8.80 -0.07 10.78
N SER A 135 -7.98 0.98 10.64
CA SER A 135 -8.44 2.30 10.19
C SER A 135 -9.05 2.26 8.79
N ALA A 136 -8.50 1.43 7.90
CA ALA A 136 -9.10 1.23 6.58
C ALA A 136 -10.48 0.56 6.65
N LEU A 137 -10.68 -0.39 7.57
CA LEU A 137 -11.98 -1.01 7.78
C LEU A 137 -12.98 -0.07 8.45
N GLU A 138 -12.56 0.71 9.45
CA GLU A 138 -13.38 1.73 10.13
C GLU A 138 -14.01 2.69 9.11
N ILE A 139 -13.22 3.20 8.17
CA ILE A 139 -13.72 4.07 7.10
C ILE A 139 -14.75 3.39 6.20
N LEU A 140 -14.64 2.08 5.96
CA LEU A 140 -15.66 1.36 5.18
C LEU A 140 -16.99 1.34 5.94
N TYR A 141 -16.97 1.38 7.28
CA TYR A 141 -18.16 1.50 8.13
C TYR A 141 -18.61 2.95 8.35
N ASP A 142 -18.08 3.89 7.56
CA ASP A 142 -18.36 5.33 7.65
C ASP A 142 -17.92 5.96 8.98
N GLU A 143 -17.00 5.32 9.70
CA GLU A 143 -16.37 5.89 10.88
C GLU A 143 -15.36 6.97 10.48
N LYS A 144 -15.27 8.02 11.30
CA LYS A 144 -14.27 9.09 11.15
C LYS A 144 -13.00 8.75 11.92
N LEU A 145 -11.87 9.21 11.39
CA LEU A 145 -10.57 9.07 12.01
C LEU A 145 -10.21 10.36 12.73
N ASP A 146 -10.06 10.32 14.05
CA ASP A 146 -9.60 11.48 14.82
C ASP A 146 -8.16 11.85 14.42
N ALA A 147 -7.96 13.07 13.92
CA ALA A 147 -6.65 13.57 13.52
C ALA A 147 -5.65 13.68 14.68
N ASN A 148 -6.13 13.78 15.93
CA ASN A 148 -5.29 13.81 17.13
C ASN A 148 -4.89 12.41 17.63
N SER A 149 -5.49 11.37 17.08
CA SER A 149 -5.23 9.99 17.50
C SER A 149 -3.90 9.49 16.99
N GLU A 150 -3.10 8.94 17.91
CA GLU A 150 -1.85 8.26 17.57
C GLU A 150 -2.08 7.09 16.59
N LYS A 151 -3.24 6.42 16.68
CA LYS A 151 -3.62 5.34 15.75
C LYS A 151 -3.79 5.87 14.33
N THR A 152 -4.45 7.02 14.17
CA THR A 152 -4.63 7.69 12.88
C THR A 152 -3.29 8.11 12.30
N ARG A 153 -2.41 8.71 13.13
CA ARG A 153 -1.05 9.07 12.73
C ARG A 153 -0.26 7.86 12.24
N ALA A 154 -0.26 6.77 13.01
CA ALA A 154 0.41 5.52 12.63
C ALA A 154 -0.12 4.96 11.30
N SER A 155 -1.45 4.96 11.12
CA SER A 155 -2.09 4.52 9.87
C SER A 155 -1.71 5.42 8.68
N VAL A 156 -1.68 6.74 8.85
CA VAL A 156 -1.25 7.69 7.80
C VAL A 156 0.21 7.46 7.43
N GLN A 157 1.10 7.36 8.42
CA GLN A 157 2.53 7.09 8.20
C GLN A 157 2.74 5.74 7.50
N LYS A 158 1.99 4.71 7.87
CA LYS A 158 2.04 3.40 7.21
C LYS A 158 1.58 3.47 5.76
N ALA A 159 0.53 4.25 5.47
CA ALA A 159 0.06 4.49 4.11
C ALA A 159 1.15 5.15 3.24
N ILE A 160 1.93 6.06 3.82
CA ILE A 160 3.05 6.75 3.15
C ILE A 160 4.21 5.79 2.91
N GLU A 161 4.59 4.98 3.90
CA GLU A 161 5.64 3.96 3.78
C GLU A 161 5.33 2.96 2.65
N LEU A 162 4.07 2.51 2.61
CA LEU A 162 3.55 1.58 1.61
C LEU A 162 3.27 2.23 0.24
N ASP A 163 3.32 3.56 0.14
CA ASP A 163 2.93 4.33 -1.06
C ASP A 163 1.49 4.01 -1.49
N SER A 164 0.63 3.73 -0.52
CA SER A 164 -0.76 3.29 -0.68
C SER A 164 -1.68 4.47 -0.98
N PHE A 165 -1.58 4.99 -2.20
CA PHE A 165 -2.17 6.28 -2.57
C PHE A 165 -3.69 6.37 -2.34
N SER A 166 -4.48 5.39 -2.82
CA SER A 166 -5.94 5.50 -2.66
C SER A 166 -6.37 5.35 -1.20
N THR A 167 -5.68 4.51 -0.42
CA THR A 167 -5.98 4.33 1.00
C THR A 167 -5.60 5.57 1.81
N LEU A 168 -4.44 6.18 1.54
CA LEU A 168 -4.09 7.46 2.16
C LEU A 168 -5.14 8.54 1.81
N LYS A 169 -5.58 8.60 0.55
CA LYS A 169 -6.63 9.54 0.14
C LYS A 169 -7.94 9.31 0.90
N ASP A 170 -8.30 8.05 1.13
CA ASP A 170 -9.49 7.69 1.91
C ASP A 170 -9.34 8.09 3.39
N PHE A 171 -8.14 7.96 3.97
CA PHE A 171 -7.84 8.41 5.34
C PHE A 171 -8.03 9.90 5.48
N LEU A 172 -7.34 10.68 4.63
CA LEU A 172 -7.38 12.15 4.69
C LEU A 172 -8.78 12.73 4.50
N LYS A 173 -9.62 12.06 3.70
CA LYS A 173 -11.02 12.47 3.48
C LYS A 173 -11.97 12.20 4.64
N ASN A 174 -11.58 11.31 5.56
CA ASN A 174 -12.41 10.89 6.68
C ASN A 174 -11.81 11.32 8.02
N LEU A 175 -10.92 12.32 8.00
CA LEU A 175 -10.43 12.92 9.22
C LEU A 175 -11.52 13.78 9.89
N GLU A 176 -11.59 13.71 11.21
CA GLU A 176 -12.29 14.66 12.07
C GLU A 176 -11.28 15.36 13.00
N ASN A 177 -11.71 16.46 13.63
CA ASN A 177 -10.86 17.27 14.51
C ASN A 177 -9.54 17.75 13.86
N ALA A 178 -9.56 17.96 12.53
CA ALA A 178 -8.39 18.34 11.75
C ALA A 178 -8.03 19.82 11.93
N THR A 179 -7.42 20.16 13.06
CA THR A 179 -6.78 21.48 13.28
C THR A 179 -5.41 21.54 12.61
N ARG A 180 -4.85 22.75 12.47
CA ARG A 180 -3.50 22.95 11.95
C ARG A 180 -2.45 22.18 12.76
N GLU A 181 -2.57 22.15 14.08
CA GLU A 181 -1.68 21.39 14.96
C GLU A 181 -1.79 19.88 14.69
N SER A 182 -3.01 19.35 14.62
CA SER A 182 -3.24 17.92 14.38
C SER A 182 -2.71 17.49 13.00
N ILE A 183 -2.91 18.31 11.97
CA ILE A 183 -2.42 18.04 10.61
C ILE A 183 -0.89 18.06 10.57
N ASN A 184 -0.26 19.04 11.23
CA ASN A 184 1.19 19.08 11.35
C ASN A 184 1.72 17.83 12.07
N ALA A 185 1.04 17.38 13.13
CA ALA A 185 1.41 16.18 13.86
C ALA A 185 1.24 14.88 13.04
N LEU A 186 0.22 14.80 12.16
CA LEU A 186 0.01 13.65 11.26
C LEU A 186 1.19 13.44 10.30
N PHE A 187 1.83 14.53 9.87
CA PHE A 187 2.94 14.51 8.92
C PHE A 187 4.30 14.82 9.54
N ALA A 188 4.37 14.94 10.87
CA ALA A 188 5.63 15.00 11.59
C ALA A 188 6.34 13.64 11.51
N ASP A 189 7.67 13.68 11.45
CA ASP A 189 8.55 12.51 11.55
C ASP A 189 8.19 11.36 10.59
N LEU A 190 7.97 11.71 9.31
CA LEU A 190 7.63 10.71 8.30
C LEU A 190 8.66 9.58 8.23
N PRO A 191 8.23 8.31 8.14
CA PRO A 191 9.13 7.14 8.18
C PRO A 191 10.06 7.06 6.96
N CYS A 192 9.72 7.79 5.89
CA CYS A 192 10.50 7.87 4.67
C CYS A 192 10.12 9.12 3.88
N LYS A 193 10.99 9.52 2.94
CA LYS A 193 10.65 10.54 1.94
C LYS A 193 9.47 10.06 1.07
N PRO A 194 8.33 10.77 1.03
CA PRO A 194 7.20 10.35 0.21
C PRO A 194 7.53 10.30 -1.28
N SER A 195 6.84 9.43 -2.02
CA SER A 195 6.86 9.46 -3.48
C SER A 195 6.31 10.81 -3.99
N LYS A 196 6.66 11.23 -5.21
CA LYS A 196 6.11 12.47 -5.80
C LYS A 196 4.58 12.49 -5.78
N LYS A 197 3.96 11.33 -5.99
CA LYS A 197 2.49 11.17 -6.01
C LYS A 197 1.88 11.38 -4.62
N ILE A 198 2.46 10.75 -3.58
CA ILE A 198 2.02 10.91 -2.19
C ILE A 198 2.30 12.33 -1.69
N GLY A 199 3.49 12.88 -1.97
CA GLY A 199 3.85 14.25 -1.59
C GLY A 199 2.89 15.29 -2.16
N ASN A 200 2.50 15.14 -3.43
CA ASN A 200 1.48 16.01 -4.03
C ASN A 200 0.12 15.88 -3.34
N LEU A 201 -0.30 14.65 -2.98
CA LEU A 201 -1.56 14.43 -2.25
C LEU A 201 -1.55 15.12 -0.89
N ILE A 202 -0.47 14.96 -0.12
CA ILE A 202 -0.29 15.59 1.18
C ILE A 202 -0.34 17.12 1.05
N ARG A 203 0.42 17.67 0.10
CA ARG A 203 0.45 19.12 -0.13
C ARG A 203 -0.93 19.66 -0.46
N CYS A 204 -1.63 19.07 -1.42
CA CYS A 204 -2.99 19.50 -1.79
C CYS A 204 -3.98 19.37 -0.64
N PHE A 205 -3.82 18.35 0.21
CA PHE A 205 -4.63 18.23 1.42
C PHE A 205 -4.35 19.38 2.39
N ILE A 206 -3.09 19.66 2.71
CA ILE A 206 -2.71 20.77 3.62
C ILE A 206 -3.21 22.11 3.08
N GLU A 207 -3.04 22.37 1.77
CA GLU A 207 -3.52 23.60 1.11
C GLU A 207 -5.05 23.75 1.20
N SER A 208 -5.80 22.64 1.22
CA SER A 208 -7.27 22.68 1.34
C SER A 208 -7.80 22.94 2.76
N GLN A 209 -6.91 22.90 3.76
CA GLN A 209 -7.24 23.12 5.17
C GLN A 209 -6.79 24.51 5.66
N GLN A 210 -6.20 25.33 4.79
CA GLN A 210 -5.83 26.72 5.02
C GLN A 210 -6.93 27.66 4.51
#